data_AF-A0A835HYP0-F1
#
_entry.id   AF-A0A835HYP0-F1
#
_cell.length_a   1.000
_cell.length_b   1.000
_cell.length_c   1.000
_cell.angle_alpha   90.00
_cell.angle_beta   90.00
_cell.angle_gamma   90.00
#
_symmetry.space_group_name_H-M   'P 1'
#
loop_
_entity.id
_entity.type
_entity.pdbx_description
1 polymer ?
#
loop_
_entity_poly.entity_id
_entity_poly.type
_entity_poly.pdbx_seq_one_letter_code
_entity_poly.pdbx_strand_id
1 'polypeptide(L)'
;MRKLGFSHAESLSMFKRQPGIFVLSKENVQSRVEFFTVKQNFELSDIAKDPVILALSLEKRIIPRCNVLEVLYSSGLMGRLNASSVTGALKLNEEKFIKKYVTKYQMTVPEIVNAYKIQIGLAELKE
;
A
#
# COMPACT_ATOMS: atom_id res chain seq x y z
N MET A 1 2.89 -11.93 -14.96
CA MET A 1 3.63 -10.66 -15.12
C MET A 1 3.58 -10.11 -16.53
N ARG A 2 4.13 -10.76 -17.58
CA ARG A 2 4.05 -10.23 -18.97
C ARG A 2 2.64 -9.86 -19.46
N LYS A 3 1.63 -10.68 -19.16
CA LYS A 3 0.22 -10.39 -19.46
C LYS A 3 -0.34 -9.17 -18.70
N LEU A 4 0.34 -8.73 -17.65
CA LEU A 4 0.02 -7.52 -16.86
C LEU A 4 0.86 -6.32 -17.32
N GLY A 5 1.58 -6.42 -18.44
CA GLY A 5 2.34 -5.31 -19.03
C GLY A 5 3.80 -5.21 -18.64
N PHE A 6 4.28 -5.99 -17.65
CA PHE A 6 5.70 -5.98 -17.27
C PHE A 6 6.59 -6.54 -18.38
N SER A 7 7.74 -5.90 -18.62
CA SER A 7 8.78 -6.43 -19.51
C SER A 7 9.34 -7.77 -19.01
N HIS A 8 10.05 -8.49 -19.87
CA HIS A 8 10.72 -9.74 -19.46
C HIS A 8 11.78 -9.49 -18.37
N ALA A 9 12.57 -8.42 -18.52
CA ALA A 9 13.60 -8.03 -17.55
C ALA A 9 13.00 -7.68 -16.19
N GLU A 10 11.91 -6.89 -16.17
CA GLU A 10 11.20 -6.57 -14.93
C GLU A 10 10.59 -7.83 -14.31
N SER A 11 9.92 -8.67 -15.11
CA SER A 11 9.33 -9.92 -14.62
C SER A 11 10.37 -10.82 -13.95
N LEU A 12 11.55 -10.96 -14.56
CA LEU A 12 12.65 -11.75 -14.02
C LEU A 12 13.24 -11.12 -12.74
N SER A 13 13.42 -9.80 -12.73
CA SER A 13 13.89 -9.04 -11.57
C SER A 13 12.94 -9.20 -10.37
N MET A 14 11.64 -9.07 -10.61
CA MET A 14 10.60 -9.25 -9.59
C MET A 14 10.58 -10.68 -9.06
N PHE A 15 10.72 -11.69 -9.92
CA PHE A 15 10.81 -13.10 -9.50
C PHE A 15 12.01 -13.36 -8.60
N LYS A 16 13.19 -12.83 -8.96
CA LYS A 16 14.41 -12.99 -8.16
C LYS A 16 14.30 -12.33 -6.78
N ARG A 17 13.67 -11.15 -6.71
CA ARG A 17 13.58 -10.35 -5.48
C ARG A 17 12.43 -10.75 -4.57
N GLN A 18 11.32 -11.17 -5.15
CA GLN A 18 10.12 -11.55 -4.41
C GLN A 18 9.40 -12.72 -5.11
N PRO A 19 9.95 -13.95 -5.02
CA PRO A 19 9.37 -15.12 -5.68
C PRO A 19 7.96 -15.44 -5.18
N GLY A 20 7.64 -15.09 -3.93
CA GLY A 20 6.33 -15.36 -3.32
C GLY A 20 5.13 -14.75 -4.06
N ILE A 21 5.29 -13.68 -4.84
CA ILE A 21 4.21 -13.11 -5.66
C ILE A 21 3.76 -14.10 -6.73
N PHE A 22 4.67 -14.94 -7.24
CA PHE A 22 4.40 -15.87 -8.32
C PHE A 22 3.70 -17.15 -7.85
N VAL A 23 3.55 -17.33 -6.53
CA VAL A 23 2.75 -18.40 -5.93
C VAL A 23 1.29 -17.95 -5.75
N LEU A 24 1.02 -16.64 -5.80
CA LEU A 24 -0.34 -16.10 -5.71
C LEU A 24 -1.12 -16.39 -7.00
N SER A 25 -2.45 -16.46 -6.89
CA SER A 25 -3.30 -16.55 -8.07
C SER A 25 -3.13 -15.32 -8.96
N LYS A 26 -3.31 -15.52 -10.26
CA LYS A 26 -3.20 -14.44 -11.25
C LYS A 26 -4.16 -13.29 -10.93
N GLU A 27 -5.37 -13.62 -10.52
CA GLU A 27 -6.45 -12.68 -10.19
C GLU A 27 -6.05 -11.81 -9.00
N ASN A 28 -5.38 -12.41 -8.00
CA ASN A 28 -4.92 -11.68 -6.81
C ASN A 28 -3.77 -10.72 -7.12
N VAL A 29 -2.82 -11.13 -7.96
CA VAL A 29 -1.74 -10.24 -8.40
C VAL A 29 -2.29 -9.13 -9.29
N GLN A 30 -3.23 -9.46 -10.19
CA GLN A 30 -3.85 -8.51 -11.10
C GLN A 30 -4.61 -7.41 -10.33
N SER A 31 -5.41 -7.76 -9.31
CA SER A 31 -6.15 -6.76 -8.53
C SER A 31 -5.22 -5.80 -7.77
N ARG A 32 -4.08 -6.30 -7.27
CA ARG A 32 -3.05 -5.46 -6.62
C ARG A 32 -2.38 -4.52 -7.63
N VAL A 33 -2.03 -5.02 -8.82
CA VAL A 33 -1.44 -4.19 -9.88
C VAL A 33 -2.42 -3.10 -10.32
N GLU A 34 -3.67 -3.46 -10.59
CA GLU A 34 -4.73 -2.51 -10.97
C GLU A 34 -4.96 -1.45 -9.89
N PHE A 35 -4.94 -1.83 -8.61
CA PHE A 35 -5.05 -0.86 -7.52
C PHE A 35 -3.91 0.18 -7.59
N PHE A 36 -2.66 -0.26 -7.75
CA PHE A 36 -1.53 0.67 -7.81
C PHE A 36 -1.55 1.53 -9.07
N THR A 37 -1.83 0.96 -10.24
CA THR A 37 -1.80 1.73 -11.49
C THR A 37 -3.00 2.65 -11.65
N VAL A 38 -4.21 2.20 -11.29
CA VAL A 38 -5.46 2.95 -11.53
C VAL A 38 -5.79 3.87 -10.36
N LYS A 39 -5.61 3.42 -9.11
CA LYS A 39 -6.00 4.22 -7.93
C LYS A 39 -4.86 5.06 -7.38
N GLN A 40 -3.63 4.54 -7.43
CA GLN A 40 -2.46 5.24 -6.89
C GLN A 40 -1.59 5.91 -7.97
N ASN A 41 -1.98 5.79 -9.25
CA ASN A 41 -1.25 6.34 -10.41
C ASN A 41 0.22 5.90 -10.49
N PHE A 42 0.51 4.67 -10.09
CA PHE A 42 1.86 4.12 -10.24
C PHE A 42 2.11 3.72 -11.69
N GLU A 43 3.33 3.96 -12.15
CA GLU A 43 3.84 3.28 -13.33
C GLU A 43 4.15 1.82 -12.99
N LEU A 44 4.05 0.92 -13.98
CA LEU A 44 4.47 -0.48 -13.79
C LEU A 44 5.93 -0.58 -13.32
N SER A 45 6.78 0.33 -13.79
CA SER A 45 8.18 0.37 -13.37
C SER A 45 8.36 0.67 -11.88
N ASP A 46 7.44 1.41 -11.25
CA ASP A 46 7.49 1.68 -9.82
C ASP A 46 7.11 0.45 -8.99
N ILE A 47 6.16 -0.34 -9.47
CA ILE A 47 5.81 -1.64 -8.88
C ILE A 47 6.98 -2.61 -9.05
N ALA A 48 7.63 -2.64 -10.21
CA ALA A 48 8.78 -3.51 -10.47
C ALA A 48 10.01 -3.14 -9.62
N LYS A 49 10.18 -1.85 -9.25
CA LYS A 49 11.21 -1.39 -8.32
C LYS A 49 11.00 -1.88 -6.90
N ASP A 50 9.76 -2.14 -6.46
CA ASP A 50 9.49 -2.62 -5.10
C ASP A 50 8.43 -3.74 -5.08
N PRO A 51 8.73 -4.93 -5.63
CA PRO A 51 7.73 -5.97 -5.87
C PRO A 51 7.08 -6.48 -4.58
N VAL A 52 7.73 -6.34 -3.43
CA VAL A 52 7.21 -6.79 -2.12
C VAL A 52 5.82 -6.22 -1.80
N ILE A 53 5.46 -5.04 -2.34
CA ILE A 53 4.13 -4.46 -2.15
C ILE A 53 3.02 -5.35 -2.72
N LEU A 54 3.31 -6.11 -3.79
CA LEU A 54 2.39 -7.07 -4.37
C LEU A 54 2.29 -8.37 -3.56
N ALA A 55 3.08 -8.55 -2.50
CA ALA A 55 2.95 -9.69 -1.58
C ALA A 55 2.05 -9.37 -0.37
N LEU A 56 1.72 -8.10 -0.14
CA LEU A 56 0.93 -7.64 0.99
C LEU A 56 -0.58 -7.85 0.76
N SER A 57 -1.35 -8.00 1.83
CA SER A 57 -2.81 -8.10 1.74
C SER A 57 -3.41 -6.79 1.22
N LEU A 58 -4.23 -6.90 0.16
CA LEU A 58 -4.91 -5.76 -0.44
C LEU A 58 -5.88 -5.11 0.55
N GLU A 59 -6.81 -5.89 1.13
CA GLU A 59 -7.82 -5.33 2.04
C GLU A 59 -7.25 -4.98 3.42
N LYS A 60 -6.33 -5.77 3.97
CA LYS A 60 -5.88 -5.60 5.36
C LYS A 60 -4.69 -4.65 5.51
N ARG A 61 -3.93 -4.38 4.45
CA ARG A 61 -2.71 -3.56 4.55
C ARG A 61 -2.60 -2.48 3.48
N ILE A 62 -2.80 -2.81 2.21
CA ILE A 62 -2.58 -1.84 1.12
C ILE A 62 -3.61 -0.71 1.22
N ILE A 63 -4.90 -1.04 1.16
CA ILE A 63 -5.97 -0.04 1.13
C ILE A 63 -6.00 0.81 2.42
N PRO A 64 -6.02 0.25 3.64
CA PRO A 64 -6.11 1.07 4.86
C PRO A 64 -4.96 2.07 4.98
N ARG A 65 -3.76 1.68 4.56
CA ARG A 65 -2.58 2.53 4.64
C ARG A 65 -2.57 3.59 3.56
N CYS A 66 -2.98 3.28 2.33
CA CYS A 66 -3.17 4.28 1.28
C CYS A 66 -4.20 5.35 1.70
N ASN A 67 -5.35 4.95 2.26
CA ASN A 67 -6.37 5.89 2.74
C ASN A 67 -5.82 6.86 3.81
N VAL A 68 -5.04 6.34 4.76
CA VAL A 68 -4.39 7.19 5.79
C VAL A 68 -3.43 8.19 5.14
N LEU A 69 -2.64 7.78 4.16
CA LEU A 69 -1.72 8.67 3.45
C LEU A 69 -2.47 9.73 2.63
N GLU A 70 -3.57 9.35 1.99
CA GLU A 70 -4.44 10.26 1.23
C GLU A 70 -5.05 11.33 2.14
N VAL A 71 -5.60 10.94 3.29
CA VAL A 71 -6.11 11.88 4.30
C VAL A 71 -5.01 12.86 4.73
N LEU A 72 -3.82 12.37 5.07
CA LEU A 72 -2.71 13.24 5.48
C LEU A 72 -2.26 14.20 4.38
N TYR A 73 -2.26 13.73 3.13
CA TYR A 73 -1.91 14.54 1.97
C TYR A 73 -2.95 15.64 1.75
N SER A 74 -4.24 15.30 1.76
CA SER A 74 -5.34 16.26 1.61
C SER A 74 -5.42 17.27 2.76
N SER A 75 -5.00 16.89 3.98
CA SER A 75 -4.90 17.80 5.13
C SER A 75 -3.63 18.64 5.16
N GLY A 76 -2.74 18.54 4.16
CA GLY A 76 -1.49 19.30 4.12
C GLY A 76 -0.43 18.87 5.15
N LEU A 77 -0.62 17.71 5.79
CA LEU A 77 0.27 17.16 6.83
C LEU A 77 1.36 16.25 6.24
N MET A 78 1.35 16.05 4.92
CA MET A 78 2.31 15.28 4.16
C MET A 78 2.77 16.04 2.92
N GLY A 79 4.09 16.06 2.67
CA GLY A 79 4.66 16.85 1.58
C GLY A 79 4.43 16.28 0.17
N ARG A 80 4.62 14.97 -0.04
CA ARG A 80 4.44 14.32 -1.35
C ARG A 80 3.79 12.96 -1.18
N LEU A 81 2.74 12.69 -1.96
CA LEU A 81 2.14 11.38 -2.14
C LEU A 81 2.58 10.83 -3.51
N ASN A 82 3.56 9.92 -3.49
CA ASN A 82 4.12 9.26 -4.66
C ASN A 82 4.49 7.80 -4.35
N ALA A 83 4.95 7.06 -5.36
CA ALA A 83 5.29 5.65 -5.21
C ALA A 83 6.23 5.36 -4.03
N SER A 84 7.33 6.10 -3.90
CA SER A 84 8.30 5.90 -2.81
C SER A 84 7.70 6.12 -1.41
N SER A 85 6.85 7.15 -1.26
CA SER A 85 6.20 7.43 0.02
C SER A 85 5.20 6.33 0.41
N VAL A 86 4.41 5.86 -0.57
CA VAL A 86 3.40 4.81 -0.37
C VAL A 86 4.09 3.48 -0.08
N THR A 87 5.03 3.03 -0.92
CA THR A 87 5.74 1.76 -0.70
C THR A 87 6.50 1.74 0.62
N GLY A 88 7.11 2.87 1.00
CA GLY A 88 7.75 3.04 2.30
C GLY A 88 6.79 2.82 3.47
N ALA A 89 5.58 3.38 3.42
CA ALA A 89 4.57 3.21 4.45
C ALA A 89 3.99 1.78 4.50
N LEU A 90 3.80 1.15 3.33
CA LEU A 90 3.30 -0.22 3.23
C LEU A 90 4.25 -1.26 3.86
N LYS A 91 5.56 -1.00 3.81
CA LYS A 91 6.60 -1.90 4.35
C LYS A 91 6.81 -1.79 5.87
N LEU A 92 6.26 -0.77 6.51
CA LEU A 92 6.36 -0.65 7.97
C LEU A 92 5.62 -1.82 8.65
N ASN A 93 6.12 -2.24 9.81
CA ASN A 93 5.30 -3.07 10.68
C ASN A 93 4.11 -2.26 11.21
N GLU A 94 3.15 -2.94 11.82
CA GLU A 94 1.89 -2.34 12.28
C GLU A 94 2.12 -1.19 13.27
N GLU A 95 2.88 -1.46 14.32
CA GLU A 95 3.20 -0.51 15.37
C GLU A 95 3.87 0.77 14.83
N LYS A 96 4.90 0.62 13.98
CA LYS A 96 5.60 1.76 13.38
C LYS A 96 4.70 2.55 12.46
N PHE A 97 3.80 1.89 11.72
CA PHE A 97 2.84 2.58 10.87
C PHE A 97 1.88 3.43 11.71
N ILE A 98 1.23 2.82 12.71
CA ILE A 98 0.27 3.50 13.59
C ILE A 98 0.92 4.69 14.29
N LYS A 99 2.08 4.50 14.92
CA LYS A 99 2.79 5.58 15.60
C LYS A 99 3.14 6.74 14.67
N LYS A 100 3.60 6.44 13.46
CA LYS A 100 4.09 7.45 12.50
C LYS A 100 2.97 8.22 11.81
N TYR A 101 1.89 7.53 11.43
CA TYR A 101 0.87 8.09 10.55
C TYR A 101 -0.51 8.25 11.20
N VAL A 102 -0.85 7.47 12.22
CA VAL A 102 -2.17 7.51 12.87
C VAL A 102 -2.10 8.30 14.17
N THR A 103 -1.41 7.78 15.19
CA THR A 103 -1.36 8.39 16.54
C THR A 103 -0.81 9.80 16.52
N LYS A 104 0.19 10.07 15.67
CA LYS A 104 0.80 11.40 15.54
C LYS A 104 -0.20 12.48 15.12
N TYR A 105 -1.22 12.12 14.34
CA TYR A 105 -2.13 13.07 13.70
C TYR A 105 -3.59 12.91 14.12
N GLN A 106 -3.95 11.87 14.88
CA GLN A 106 -5.34 11.57 15.24
C GLN A 106 -6.08 12.71 15.98
N MET A 107 -5.36 13.55 16.71
CA MET A 107 -5.94 14.71 17.39
C MET A 107 -6.15 15.90 16.44
N THR A 108 -5.37 15.98 15.37
CA THR A 108 -5.43 17.05 14.36
C THR A 108 -6.40 16.69 13.24
N VAL A 109 -6.47 15.41 12.87
CA VAL A 109 -7.31 14.87 11.80
C VAL A 109 -7.96 13.58 12.33
N PRO A 110 -9.07 13.68 13.08
CA PRO A 110 -9.77 12.52 13.64
C PRO A 110 -10.20 11.50 12.58
N GLU A 111 -10.44 11.95 11.35
CA GLU A 111 -10.82 11.12 10.20
C GLU A 111 -9.78 10.05 9.88
N ILE A 112 -8.51 10.24 10.27
CA ILE A 112 -7.43 9.29 10.02
C ILE A 112 -7.65 7.95 10.73
N VAL A 113 -8.31 7.98 11.88
CA VAL A 113 -8.65 6.79 12.66
C VAL A 113 -9.69 5.97 11.89
N ASN A 114 -10.66 6.63 11.27
CA ASN A 114 -11.67 5.97 10.45
C ASN A 114 -11.06 5.45 9.15
N ALA A 115 -10.20 6.23 8.48
CA ALA A 115 -9.49 5.80 7.28
C ALA A 115 -8.68 4.51 7.50
N TYR A 116 -8.12 4.33 8.70
CA TYR A 116 -7.43 3.11 9.08
C TYR A 116 -8.36 1.95 9.47
N LYS A 117 -9.46 2.24 10.18
CA LYS A 117 -10.38 1.23 10.73
C LYS A 117 -11.34 0.62 9.70
N ILE A 118 -11.69 1.32 8.62
CA ILE A 118 -12.78 0.92 7.69
C ILE A 118 -12.60 -0.48 7.05
N GLN A 119 -11.43 -1.12 7.10
CA GLN A 119 -11.22 -2.47 6.54
C GLN A 119 -10.52 -3.47 7.45
N ILE A 120 -10.15 -3.09 8.67
CA ILE A 120 -9.75 -4.05 9.69
C ILE A 120 -11.02 -4.27 10.53
N GLY A 121 -11.71 -5.39 10.34
CA GLY A 121 -12.85 -5.79 11.17
C GLY A 121 -12.41 -6.02 12.63
N LEU A 122 -12.09 -4.93 13.33
CA LEU A 122 -11.69 -4.89 14.72
C LEU A 122 -12.56 -3.84 15.39
N ALA A 123 -13.60 -4.36 16.04
CA ALA A 123 -14.19 -3.73 17.19
C ALA A 123 -13.08 -3.39 18.21
N GLU A 124 -13.31 -2.29 18.92
CA GLU A 124 -12.67 -1.95 20.20
C GLU A 124 -11.23 -1.39 20.12
N LEU A 125 -11.16 -0.09 19.83
CA LEU A 125 -10.51 0.80 20.78
C LEU A 125 -11.65 1.48 21.56
N LYS A 126 -12.18 0.75 22.54
CA LYS A 126 -12.97 1.35 23.61
C LYS A 126 -11.99 1.76 24.69
N GLU A 127 -12.13 3.04 25.05
CA GLU A 127 -11.68 3.74 26.26
C GLU A 127 -10.18 3.95 26.44
#